data_AF-A0A0S9SCM3-F1
#
_entry.id   AF-A0A0S9SCM3-F1
#
_cell.length_a   1.000
_cell.length_b   1.000
_cell.length_c   1.000
_cell.angle_alpha   90.00
_cell.angle_beta   90.00
_cell.angle_gamma   90.00
#
_symmetry.space_group_name_H-M   'P 1'
#
loop_
_entity.id
_entity.type
_entity.pdbx_description
1 polymer ?
#
loop_
_entity_poly.entity_id
_entity_poly.type
_entity_poly.pdbx_seq_one_letter_code
_entity_poly.pdbx_strand_id
1 'polypeptide(L)' 'MSSTATPDNDHEPATVNVSEPWTLAYWARRFEVPREEVEAAVAAVGHDPQAVAARLGRPWPFEGSGIV' A
#
# COMPACT_ATOMS: atom_id res chain seq x y z
N MET A 1 -26.44 8.15 5.48
CA MET A 1 -25.02 8.37 5.82
C MET A 1 -24.17 7.58 4.83
N SER A 2 -24.17 7.99 3.57
CA SER A 2 -23.36 7.36 2.53
C SER A 2 -22.28 8.36 2.15
N SER A 3 -21.12 8.27 2.80
CA SER A 3 -19.95 9.03 2.37
C SER A 3 -19.41 8.36 1.12
N THR A 4 -19.91 8.78 -0.04
CA THR A 4 -19.20 8.68 -1.32
C THR A 4 -18.02 9.63 -1.27
N ALA A 5 -16.97 9.25 -0.55
CA ALA A 5 -15.66 9.83 -0.75
C ALA A 5 -15.12 9.18 -2.04
N THR A 6 -15.29 9.87 -3.16
CA THR A 6 -14.34 9.76 -4.26
C THR A 6 -13.03 10.33 -3.71
N PRO A 7 -11.96 9.56 -3.45
CA PRO A 7 -10.67 10.18 -3.19
C PRO A 7 -10.15 10.64 -4.54
N ASP A 8 -10.23 11.95 -4.75
CA ASP A 8 -9.48 12.68 -5.75
C ASP A 8 -8.01 12.22 -5.69
N ASN A 9 -7.48 11.93 -6.88
CA ASN A 9 -6.09 11.62 -7.16
C ASN A 9 -5.17 12.73 -6.60
N ASP A 10 -4.15 12.38 -5.79
CA ASP A 10 -2.73 12.74 -6.03
C ASP A 10 -1.82 12.40 -4.84
N HIS A 11 -2.35 12.22 -3.64
CA HIS A 11 -1.52 11.85 -2.49
C HIS A 11 -1.40 10.33 -2.41
N GLU A 12 -0.38 9.75 -3.06
CA GLU A 12 0.10 8.42 -2.67
C GLU A 12 0.30 8.45 -1.14
N PRO A 13 -0.43 7.63 -0.36
CA PRO A 13 -0.31 7.66 1.09
C PRO A 13 1.15 7.34 1.44
N ALA A 14 1.78 8.23 2.22
CA ALA A 14 3.18 8.09 2.61
C ALA A 14 3.43 6.82 3.45
N THR A 15 2.37 6.21 4.00
CA THR A 15 2.43 5.05 4.87
C THR A 15 1.40 3.99 4.47
N VAL A 16 1.72 2.72 4.77
CA VAL A 16 0.84 1.57 4.57
C VAL A 16 -0.22 1.53 5.66
N ASN A 17 -1.33 2.23 5.42
CA ASN A 17 -2.49 2.20 6.32
C ASN A 17 -3.41 1.01 6.00
N VAL A 18 -3.62 0.15 6.97
CA VAL A 18 -4.52 -1.02 6.89
C VAL A 18 -5.85 -0.81 7.62
N SER A 19 -5.98 0.28 8.38
CA SER A 19 -7.21 0.63 9.11
C SER A 19 -8.33 1.08 8.18
N GLU A 20 -7.98 1.60 7.01
CA GLU A 20 -8.94 2.04 6.00
C GLU A 20 -9.02 1.01 4.86
N PRO A 21 -10.21 0.45 4.57
CA PRO A 21 -10.36 -0.61 3.57
C PRO A 21 -9.91 -0.21 2.16
N TRP A 22 -10.05 1.07 1.81
CA TRP A 22 -9.65 1.58 0.50
C TRP A 22 -8.12 1.66 0.38
N THR A 23 -7.43 2.07 1.43
CA THR A 23 -5.96 2.14 1.48
C THR A 23 -5.36 0.75 1.45
N LEU A 24 -5.94 -0.19 2.21
CA LEU A 24 -5.54 -1.59 2.16
C LEU A 24 -5.71 -2.19 0.76
N ALA A 25 -6.81 -1.88 0.06
CA ALA A 25 -7.02 -2.32 -1.31
C ALA A 25 -6.01 -1.70 -2.30
N TYR A 26 -5.64 -0.43 -2.10
CA TYR A 26 -4.58 0.23 -2.87
C TYR A 26 -3.24 -0.50 -2.69
N TRP A 27 -2.82 -0.77 -1.45
CA TRP A 27 -1.55 -1.44 -1.16
C TRP A 27 -1.53 -2.90 -1.60
N ALA A 28 -2.62 -3.63 -1.43
CA ALA A 28 -2.76 -4.99 -1.96
C ALA A 28 -2.57 -5.03 -3.48
N ARG A 29 -3.13 -4.05 -4.20
CA ARG A 29 -2.93 -3.90 -5.64
C ARG A 29 -1.50 -3.46 -5.99
N ARG A 30 -0.88 -2.58 -5.20
CA ARG A 30 0.48 -2.07 -5.40
C ARG A 30 1.53 -3.17 -5.21
N PHE A 31 1.38 -3.97 -4.16
CA PHE A 31 2.29 -5.07 -3.82
C PHE A 31 1.95 -6.38 -4.54
N GLU A 32 0.81 -6.43 -5.23
CA GLU A 32 0.29 -7.63 -5.90
C GLU A 32 0.20 -8.83 -4.94
N VAL A 33 -0.36 -8.59 -3.75
CA VAL A 33 -0.58 -9.59 -2.70
C VAL A 33 -1.99 -9.44 -2.13
N PRO A 34 -2.54 -10.48 -1.50
CA PRO A 34 -3.83 -10.37 -0.83
C PRO A 34 -3.76 -9.43 0.38
N ARG A 35 -4.93 -8.90 0.78
CA ARG A 35 -5.04 -7.86 1.82
C ARG A 35 -4.53 -8.35 3.18
N GLU A 36 -4.83 -9.60 3.51
CA GLU A 36 -4.35 -10.27 4.71
C GLU A 36 -2.82 -10.36 4.79
N GLU A 37 -2.12 -10.48 3.65
CA GLU A 37 -0.65 -10.47 3.63
C GLU A 37 -0.09 -9.06 3.85
N VAL A 38 -0.76 -8.03 3.33
CA VAL A 38 -0.40 -6.63 3.62
C VAL A 38 -0.58 -6.34 5.12
N GLU A 39 -1.70 -6.76 5.71
CA GLU A 39 -1.95 -6.61 7.15
C GLU A 39 -0.89 -7.33 7.99
N ALA A 40 -0.57 -8.57 7.64
CA ALA A 40 0.44 -9.35 8.36
C ALA A 40 1.85 -8.73 8.22
N ALA A 41 2.21 -8.23 7.03
CA ALA A 41 3.47 -7.55 6.81
C ALA A 41 3.54 -6.24 7.62
N VAL A 42 2.49 -5.43 7.60
CA VAL A 42 2.39 -4.19 8.38
C VAL A 42 2.46 -4.45 9.88
N ALA A 43 1.80 -5.51 10.36
CA ALA A 43 1.91 -5.92 11.76
C ALA A 43 3.33 -6.35 12.16
N ALA A 44 4.12 -6.88 11.22
CA ALA A 44 5.47 -7.35 11.47
C ALA A 44 6.54 -6.23 11.40
N VAL A 45 6.40 -5.27 10.49
CA VAL A 45 7.44 -4.26 10.20
C VAL A 45 6.98 -2.81 10.39
N GLY A 46 5.69 -2.60 10.68
CA GLY A 46 5.06 -1.28 10.80
C GLY A 46 4.49 -0.76 9.48
N HIS A 47 4.06 0.50 9.49
CA HIS A 47 3.38 1.16 8.38
C HIS A 47 4.33 1.71 7.30
N ASP A 48 5.60 1.30 7.31
CA ASP A 48 6.59 1.76 6.35
C ASP A 48 6.52 0.92 5.06
N PRO A 49 6.26 1.52 3.89
CA PRO A 49 6.06 0.77 2.65
C PRO A 49 7.33 0.09 2.15
N GLN A 50 8.52 0.63 2.43
CA GLN A 50 9.79 -0.02 2.10
C GLN A 50 9.99 -1.27 2.93
N ALA A 51 9.73 -1.19 4.24
CA ALA A 51 9.85 -2.34 5.14
C ALA A 51 8.80 -3.42 4.82
N VAL A 52 7.56 -3.01 4.49
CA VAL A 52 6.49 -3.92 4.07
C VAL A 52 6.87 -4.63 2.76
N ALA A 53 7.35 -3.90 1.76
CA ALA A 53 7.81 -4.49 0.52
C ALA A 53 8.98 -5.47 0.75
N ALA A 54 9.97 -5.10 1.56
CA ALA A 54 11.08 -5.97 1.93
C ALA A 54 10.58 -7.25 2.63
N ARG A 55 9.57 -7.13 3.50
CA ARG A 55 8.94 -8.27 4.18
C ARG A 55 8.19 -9.21 3.23
N LEU A 56 7.57 -8.65 2.20
CA LEU A 56 6.86 -9.35 1.12
C LEU A 56 7.80 -9.84 -0.01
N GLY A 57 9.10 -9.53 0.08
CA GLY A 57 10.07 -9.84 -0.98
C GLY A 57 9.77 -9.13 -2.30
N ARG A 58 9.14 -7.95 -2.24
CA ARG A 58 8.82 -7.13 -3.40
C ARG A 58 9.86 -6.02 -3.59
N PRO A 59 10.20 -5.67 -4.84
CA PRO A 59 11.08 -4.55 -5.12
C PRO A 59 10.43 -3.23 -4.66
N TRP A 60 11.19 -2.41 -3.94
CA TRP A 60 10.79 -1.07 -3.51
C TRP A 60 11.97 -0.10 -3.53
N PRO A 61 11.81 1.15 -4.02
CA PRO A 61 10.62 1.64 -4.74
C PRO A 61 10.40 0.85 -6.03
N PHE A 62 9.15 0.75 -6.49
CA PHE A 62 8.86 0.19 -7.81
C PHE A 62 9.41 1.16 -8.87
N GLU A 63 10.71 1.11 -9.14
CA GLU A 63 11.33 1.84 -10.25
C GLU A 63 10.72 1.33 -11.54
N GLY A 64 9.76 2.09 -12.05
CA GLY A 64 8.97 1.73 -13.23
C GLY A 64 8.35 2.95 -13.88
N SER A 65 9.10 4.06 -13.97
CA SER A 65 9.04 5.01 -15.10
C SER A 65 10.17 6.02 -14.92
N GLY A 66 11.39 5.59 -15.23
CA GLY A 66 12.26 6.49 -15.97
C GLY A 66 11.55 6.78 -17.29
N ILE A 67 10.87 7.92 -17.38
CA ILE A 67 10.58 8.53 -18.67
C ILE A 67 11.96 8.92 -19.22
N VAL A 68 12.50 8.09 -20.11
CA VAL A 68 13.56 8.47 -21.06
C VAL A 68 12.93 9.09 -22.31
#